data_AF-A0A8J8JEE7-F1
#
_entry.id   AF-A0A8J8JEE7-F1
#
_cell.length_a   1.000
_cell.length_b   1.000
_cell.length_c   1.000
_cell.angle_alpha   90.00
_cell.angle_beta   90.00
_cell.angle_gamma   90.00
#
_symmetry.space_group_name_H-M   'P 1'
#
loop_
_entity.id
_entity.type
_entity.pdbx_description
1 polymer ?
#
loop_
_entity_poly.entity_id
_entity_poly.type
_entity_poly.pdbx_seq_one_letter_code
_entity_poly.pdbx_strand_id
1 'polypeptide(L)' 'MFRSRYRKVAWILIIGAFVTGFAGGFSGFERVKWLALLLGIGAVALLEYDRRVANGHGRS' A
#
# COMPACT_ATOMS: atom_id res chain seq x y z
N MET A 1 18.65 5.92 -4.83
CA MET A 1 17.81 4.91 -5.52
C MET A 1 16.84 4.13 -4.60
N PHE A 2 17.16 3.89 -3.32
CA PHE A 2 16.29 3.13 -2.39
C PHE A 2 14.91 3.76 -2.09
N ARG A 3 14.83 5.10 -1.95
CA ARG A 3 13.58 5.86 -1.69
C ARG A 3 12.51 5.69 -2.79
N SER A 4 12.92 5.36 -4.01
CA SER A 4 12.00 5.09 -5.11
C SER A 4 11.34 3.72 -4.98
N ARG A 5 12.03 2.74 -4.39
CA ARG A 5 11.59 1.34 -4.37
C ARG A 5 10.37 1.14 -3.45
N TYR A 6 10.39 1.71 -2.25
CA TYR A 6 9.25 1.64 -1.31
C TYR A 6 8.01 2.37 -1.85
N ARG A 7 8.20 3.56 -2.43
CA ARG A 7 7.11 4.30 -3.09
C ARG A 7 6.53 3.53 -4.27
N LYS A 8 7.37 2.86 -5.07
CA LYS A 8 6.94 2.04 -6.21
C LYS A 8 6.13 0.82 -5.76
N VAL A 9 6.57 0.14 -4.69
CA VAL A 9 5.84 -0.98 -4.09
C VAL A 9 4.52 -0.52 -3.47
N ALA A 10 4.50 0.63 -2.79
CA ALA A 10 3.26 1.21 -2.25
C ALA A 10 2.24 1.51 -3.36
N TRP A 11 2.67 2.05 -4.49
CA TRP A 11 1.79 2.26 -5.66
C TRP A 11 1.24 0.94 -6.22
N ILE A 12 2.05 -0.11 -6.28
CA ILE A 12 1.60 -1.45 -6.71
C ILE A 12 0.56 -1.99 -5.72
N LEU A 13 0.76 -1.83 -4.41
CA LEU A 13 -0.21 -2.24 -3.39
C LEU A 13 -1.52 -1.46 -3.48
N ILE A 14 -1.47 -0.16 -3.77
CA ILE A 14 -2.66 0.68 -3.98
C ILE A 14 -3.44 0.19 -5.21
N ILE A 15 -2.75 -0.06 -6.34
CA ILE A 15 -3.38 -0.59 -7.54
C ILE A 15 -4.00 -1.97 -7.26
N GLY A 16 -3.26 -2.84 -6.57
CA GLY A 16 -3.75 -4.15 -6.14
C GLY A 16 -4.99 -4.04 -5.26
N ALA A 17 -4.99 -3.14 -4.26
CA ALA A 17 -6.14 -2.90 -3.40
C ALA A 17 -7.36 -2.41 -4.20
N PHE A 18 -7.14 -1.56 -5.21
CA PHE A 18 -8.21 -1.01 -6.05
C PHE A 18 -8.84 -2.09 -6.94
N VAL A 19 -8.02 -2.88 -7.64
CA VAL A 19 -8.47 -3.99 -8.49
C VAL A 19 -9.21 -5.04 -7.66
N THR A 20 -8.64 -5.40 -6.51
CA THR A 20 -9.20 -6.40 -5.61
C THR A 20 -10.50 -5.90 -4.98
N GLY A 21 -10.56 -4.64 -4.53
CA GLY A 21 -11.76 -4.02 -3.99
C GLY A 21 -12.90 -3.95 -5.01
N PHE A 22 -12.57 -3.59 -6.25
CA PHE A 22 -13.53 -3.54 -7.35
C PHE A 22 -14.08 -4.94 -7.70
N ALA A 23 -13.19 -5.94 -7.84
CA ALA A 23 -13.58 -7.33 -8.09
C ALA A 23 -14.38 -7.95 -6.92
N GLY A 24 -14.02 -7.62 -5.68
CA GLY A 24 -14.74 -8.04 -4.48
C GLY A 24 -16.12 -7.40 -4.34
N GLY A 25 -16.30 -6.18 -4.86
CA GLY A 25 -17.59 -5.52 -4.98
C GLY A 25 -18.53 -6.22 -5.95
N PHE A 26 -18.01 -6.66 -7.10
CA PHE A 26 -18.79 -7.36 -8.13
C PHE A 26 -19.13 -8.82 -7.80
N SER A 27 -18.24 -9.56 -7.14
CA SER A 27 -18.44 -11.00 -6.90
C SER A 27 -19.17 -11.33 -5.59
N GLY A 28 -19.42 -10.35 -4.72
CA GLY A 28 -20.04 -10.59 -3.40
C GLY A 28 -19.16 -11.34 -2.39
N PHE A 29 -17.93 -11.70 -2.75
CA PHE A 29 -17.00 -12.40 -1.86
C PHE A 29 -16.41 -11.46 -0.80
N GLU A 30 -16.89 -11.58 0.45
CA GLU A 30 -16.39 -10.79 1.58
C GLU A 30 -14.88 -10.92 1.81
N ARG A 31 -14.31 -12.11 1.57
CA ARG A 31 -12.86 -12.36 1.74
C ARG A 31 -12.00 -11.46 0.85
N VAL A 32 -12.51 -11.10 -0.33
CA VAL A 32 -11.80 -10.24 -1.29
C VAL A 32 -11.79 -8.78 -0.80
N LYS A 33 -12.86 -8.34 -0.12
CA LYS A 33 -12.91 -7.02 0.53
C LYS A 33 -11.89 -6.93 1.68
N TRP A 34 -11.76 -7.98 2.49
CA TRP A 34 -10.75 -8.05 3.55
C TRP A 34 -9.32 -8.02 2.97
N LEU A 35 -9.08 -8.70 1.85
CA LEU A 35 -7.79 -8.67 1.17
C LEU A 35 -7.46 -7.26 0.64
N ALA A 36 -8.43 -6.56 0.07
CA ALA A 36 -8.27 -5.17 -0.37
C ALA A 36 -7.94 -4.22 0.80
N LEU A 37 -8.59 -4.43 1.95
CA LEU A 37 -8.31 -3.66 3.17
C LEU A 37 -6.86 -3.88 3.65
N LEU A 38 -6.40 -5.13 3.71
CA LEU A 38 -5.03 -5.47 4.11
C LEU A 38 -3.98 -4.86 3.17
N LEU A 39 -4.23 -4.88 1.85
CA LEU A 39 -3.36 -4.24 0.87
C LEU A 39 -3.30 -2.71 1.07
N GLY A 40 -4.43 -2.08 1.37
CA GLY A 40 -4.50 -0.65 1.69
C GLY A 40 -3.70 -0.28 2.95
N ILE A 41 -3.87 -1.04 4.04
CA ILE A 41 -3.12 -0.85 5.29
C ILE A 41 -1.62 -1.01 5.04
N GLY A 42 -1.22 -2.06 4.30
CA GLY A 42 0.17 -2.30 3.93
C GLY A 42 0.78 -1.16 3.11
N ALA A 43 0.02 -0.59 2.17
CA ALA A 43 0.47 0.55 1.38
C ALA A 43 0.71 1.80 2.24
N VAL A 44 -0.23 2.12 3.14
CA VAL A 44 -0.10 3.26 4.06
C VAL A 44 1.09 3.07 4.99
N ALA A 45 1.26 1.88 5.57
CA ALA A 45 2.40 1.56 6.43
C ALA A 45 3.74 1.71 5.69
N LEU A 46 3.82 1.28 4.43
CA LEU A 46 5.02 1.46 3.61
C LEU A 46 5.33 2.93 3.32
N LEU A 47 4.31 3.74 3.03
CA LEU A 47 4.47 5.18 2.79
C LEU A 47 4.88 5.92 4.06
N GLU A 48 4.30 5.55 5.19
CA GLU A 48 4.65 6.10 6.50
C GLU A 48 6.09 5.72 6.88
N TYR A 49 6.51 4.49 6.60
CA TYR A 49 7.90 4.05 6.78
C TYR A 49 8.86 4.83 5.87
N ASP A 50 8.55 4.97 4.58
CA ASP A 50 9.38 5.77 3.65
C ASP A 50 9.47 7.24 4.12
N ARG A 51 8.37 7.81 4.63
CA ARG A 51 8.34 9.16 5.21
C ARG A 51 9.20 9.28 6.47
N ARG A 52 9.19 8.28 7.36
CA ARG A 52 10.03 8.25 8.57
C ARG A 52 11.50 8.11 8.23
N VAL A 53 11.85 7.22 7.31
CA VAL A 53 13.23 7.04 6.83
C VAL A 53 13.74 8.32 6.17
N ALA A 54 12.91 8.95 5.34
CA ALA A 54 13.20 10.23 4.71
C ALA A 54 13.47 11.36 5.71
N ASN A 55 12.68 11.47 6.77
CA ASN A 55 12.81 12.52 7.78
C ASN A 55 13.88 12.20 8.84
N GLY A 56 14.21 10.93 9.05
CA GLY A 56 15.29 10.50 9.95
C GLY A 56 16.70 10.76 9.39
N HIS A 57 16.86 10.82 8.07
CA HIS A 57 18.14 11.09 7.41
C HIS A 57 18.55 12.58 7.35
N GLY A 58 17.70 13.50 7.82
CA GLY A 58 17.97 14.94 7.83
C GLY A 58 18.47 15.49 9.16
N ARG A 59 18.85 14.61 10.11
CA ARG A 59 19.23 14.98 11.49
C ARG A 59 20.65 14.56 11.91
N SER A 60 21.49 14.12 10.98
CA SER A 60 22.93 13.88 11.24
C SER A 60 23.79 14.93 10.59
#